data_AF-A0A2D7QN01-F1
#
_entry.id   AF-A0A2D7QN01-F1
#
_cell.length_a   1.000
_cell.length_b   1.000
_cell.length_c   1.000
_cell.angle_alpha   90.00
_cell.angle_beta   90.00
_cell.angle_gamma   90.00
#
_symmetry.space_group_name_H-M   'P 1'
#
loop_
_entity.id
_entity.type
_entity.pdbx_description
1 polymer ?
#
loop_
_entity_poly.entity_id
_entity_poly.type
_entity_poly.pdbx_seq_one_letter_code
_entity_poly.pdbx_strand_id
1 'polypeptide(L)'
;MVGTHGKIEVHVNGVAIRVMSSKSNDWQFPNLSGVVPTIGDDTSLSVLNLIDAVKTGQEPELSGRKAMQATELIFATYQSSRIRRKVVLPLNIDDSPLLSMIETGEIAV
;
A
#
# COMPACT_ATOMS: atom_id res chain seq x y z
N MET A 1 -8.31 -7.06 5.44
CA MET A 1 -9.18 -5.87 5.56
C MET A 1 -10.41 -6.21 6.38
N VAL A 2 -10.80 -5.35 7.32
CA VAL A 2 -11.98 -5.53 8.18
C VAL A 2 -12.92 -4.34 7.98
N GLY A 3 -14.20 -4.61 7.76
CA GLY A 3 -15.24 -3.60 7.63
C GLY A 3 -16.45 -3.92 8.51
N THR A 4 -17.46 -3.06 8.47
CA THR A 4 -18.69 -3.21 9.28
C THR A 4 -19.53 -4.42 8.91
N HIS A 5 -19.33 -4.99 7.72
CA HIS A 5 -20.11 -6.12 7.20
C HIS A 5 -19.31 -7.41 7.08
N GLY A 6 -18.09 -7.46 7.61
CA GLY A 6 -17.26 -8.65 7.52
C GLY A 6 -15.78 -8.32 7.29
N LYS A 7 -15.03 -9.33 6.85
CA LYS A 7 -13.61 -9.22 6.57
C LYS A 7 -13.20 -9.95 5.29
N ILE A 8 -12.15 -9.44 4.67
CA ILE A 8 -11.49 -10.01 3.51
C ILE A 8 -10.03 -10.26 3.90
N GLU A 9 -9.54 -11.45 3.61
CA GLU A 9 -8.13 -11.81 3.81
C GLU A 9 -7.51 -12.11 2.45
N VAL A 10 -6.30 -11.57 2.25
CA VAL A 10 -5.49 -11.72 1.04
C VAL A 10 -4.19 -12.40 1.47
N HIS A 11 -3.81 -13.48 0.78
CA HIS A 11 -2.64 -14.26 1.13
C HIS A 11 -1.67 -14.38 -0.04
N VAL A 12 -0.38 -14.49 0.28
CA VAL A 12 0.68 -14.77 -0.69
C VAL A 12 0.71 -16.26 -1.07
N ASN A 13 0.45 -17.14 -0.09
CA ASN A 13 0.50 -18.59 -0.27
C ASN A 13 -0.87 -19.23 0.00
N GLY A 14 -1.20 -20.29 -0.76
CA GLY A 14 -2.44 -21.05 -0.61
C GLY A 14 -3.64 -20.36 -1.27
N VAL A 15 -4.74 -20.19 -0.52
CA VAL A 15 -5.94 -19.51 -1.00
C VAL A 15 -5.66 -18.01 -1.14
N ALA A 16 -5.64 -17.49 -2.36
CA ALA A 16 -5.33 -16.10 -2.66
C ALA A 16 -6.24 -15.09 -1.92
N ILE A 17 -7.56 -15.31 -1.93
CA ILE A 17 -8.54 -14.46 -1.24
C ILE A 17 -9.60 -15.32 -0.56
N ARG A 18 -9.97 -14.95 0.67
CA ARG A 18 -11.17 -15.47 1.34
C ARG A 18 -11.98 -14.36 2.00
N VAL A 19 -13.29 -14.53 2.06
CA VAL A 19 -14.25 -13.53 2.56
C VAL A 19 -15.11 -14.14 3.66
N MET A 20 -15.26 -13.42 4.77
CA MET A 20 -16.20 -13.73 5.84
C MET A 20 -17.21 -12.58 5.91
N SER A 21 -18.41 -12.83 5.39
CA SER A 21 -19.53 -11.87 5.43
C SER A 21 -20.29 -11.99 6.74
N SER A 22 -20.84 -10.90 7.26
CA SER A 22 -21.80 -10.89 8.38
C SER A 22 -23.04 -11.76 8.16
N LYS A 23 -23.32 -12.14 6.90
CA LYS A 23 -24.45 -13.02 6.52
C LYS A 23 -24.05 -14.50 6.46
N SER A 24 -22.78 -14.84 6.68
CA SER A 24 -22.24 -16.19 6.59
C SER A 24 -21.46 -16.51 7.87
N ASN A 25 -21.62 -17.73 8.39
CA ASN A 25 -20.80 -18.22 9.49
C ASN A 25 -19.55 -18.99 9.00
N ASP A 26 -19.35 -19.06 7.69
CA ASP A 26 -18.23 -19.77 7.07
C ASP A 26 -17.53 -18.93 5.99
N TRP A 27 -16.28 -19.31 5.70
CA TRP A 27 -15.42 -18.70 4.70
C TRP A 27 -15.95 -18.96 3.30
N GLN A 28 -16.00 -17.89 2.52
CA GLN A 28 -16.30 -17.93 1.09
C GLN A 28 -15.00 -17.75 0.31
N PHE A 29 -14.89 -18.48 -0.80
CA PHE A 29 -13.72 -18.52 -1.67
C PHE A 29 -14.14 -18.01 -3.05
N PRO A 30 -13.99 -16.70 -3.32
CA PRO A 30 -14.38 -16.13 -4.62
C PRO A 30 -13.62 -16.79 -5.77
N ASN A 31 -14.30 -17.06 -6.87
CA ASN A 31 -13.64 -17.48 -8.10
C ASN A 31 -12.91 -16.28 -8.71
N LEU A 32 -11.58 -16.38 -8.83
CA LEU A 32 -10.72 -15.32 -9.39
C LEU A 32 -10.39 -15.52 -10.88
N SER A 33 -10.97 -16.55 -11.51
CA SER A 33 -10.79 -16.79 -12.94
C SER A 33 -11.23 -15.59 -13.76
N GLY A 34 -10.34 -15.09 -14.61
CA GLY A 34 -10.58 -13.91 -15.45
C GLY A 34 -10.52 -12.56 -14.72
N VAL A 35 -10.29 -12.54 -13.40
CA VAL A 35 -10.09 -11.31 -12.62
C VAL A 35 -8.62 -10.90 -12.60
N VAL A 36 -7.74 -11.87 -12.39
CA VAL A 36 -6.29 -11.65 -12.44
C VAL A 36 -5.85 -11.72 -13.90
N PRO A 37 -5.14 -10.70 -14.42
CA PRO A 37 -4.59 -10.76 -15.77
C PRO A 37 -3.74 -12.01 -15.95
N THR A 38 -3.97 -12.73 -17.04
CA THR A 38 -3.24 -13.96 -17.37
C THR A 38 -1.89 -13.69 -18.03
N ILE A 39 -1.60 -12.42 -18.36
CA ILE A 39 -0.41 -11.98 -19.08
C ILE A 39 0.20 -10.80 -18.33
N GLY A 40 1.52 -10.85 -18.12
CA GLY A 40 2.30 -9.82 -17.45
C GLY A 40 2.34 -9.99 -15.94
N ASP A 41 3.39 -9.45 -15.34
CA ASP A 41 3.50 -9.26 -13.89
C ASP A 41 2.97 -7.87 -13.49
N ASP A 42 2.94 -7.58 -12.19
CA ASP A 42 2.48 -6.28 -11.66
C ASP A 42 3.26 -5.10 -12.27
N THR A 43 4.55 -5.31 -12.57
CA THR A 43 5.40 -4.32 -13.26
C THR A 43 4.85 -4.03 -14.65
N SER A 44 4.63 -5.06 -15.47
CA SER A 44 4.10 -4.93 -16.82
C SER A 44 2.71 -4.30 -16.83
N LEU A 45 1.84 -4.69 -15.90
CA LEU A 45 0.50 -4.13 -15.74
C LEU A 45 0.54 -2.64 -15.37
N SER A 46 1.48 -2.24 -14.51
CA SER A 46 1.65 -0.83 -14.15
C SER A 46 2.06 0.05 -15.34
N VAL A 47 2.93 -0.47 -16.23
CA VAL A 47 3.35 0.22 -17.45
C VAL A 47 2.18 0.33 -18.42
N LEU A 48 1.40 -0.74 -18.59
CA LEU A 48 0.20 -0.72 -19.43
C LEU A 48 -0.84 0.29 -18.92
N ASN A 49 -1.04 0.38 -17.60
CA ASN A 49 -1.90 1.38 -16.99
C ASN A 49 -1.39 2.80 -17.25
N LEU A 50 -0.09 3.05 -17.16
CA LEU A 50 0.49 4.35 -17.49
C LEU A 50 0.28 4.72 -18.97
N ILE A 51 0.48 3.78 -19.89
CA ILE A 51 0.25 4.00 -21.32
C ILE A 51 -1.21 4.39 -21.58
N ASP A 52 -2.16 3.69 -20.95
CA ASP A 52 -3.59 4.00 -21.09
C ASP A 52 -3.95 5.36 -20.50
N ALA A 53 -3.44 5.68 -19.30
CA ALA A 53 -3.60 6.98 -18.66
C ALA A 53 -3.12 8.14 -19.54
N VAL A 54 -1.96 7.99 -20.21
CA VAL A 54 -1.44 8.99 -21.17
C VAL A 54 -2.38 9.17 -22.35
N LYS A 55 -2.96 8.09 -22.88
CA LYS A 55 -3.88 8.16 -24.03
C LYS A 55 -5.23 8.78 -23.68
N THR A 56 -5.73 8.50 -22.49
CA THR A 56 -7.08 8.89 -22.04
C THR A 56 -7.10 10.19 -21.23
N GLY A 57 -5.93 10.67 -20.79
CA GLY A 57 -5.80 11.79 -19.88
C GLY A 57 -6.21 11.50 -18.44
N GLN A 58 -6.45 10.23 -18.08
CA GLN A 58 -6.75 9.82 -16.70
C GLN A 58 -5.49 9.77 -15.84
N GLU A 59 -5.62 9.86 -14.52
CA GLU A 59 -4.50 9.68 -13.61
C GLU A 59 -4.14 8.18 -13.50
N PRO A 60 -2.87 7.79 -13.66
CA PRO A 60 -2.47 6.38 -13.48
C PRO A 60 -2.57 5.93 -12.02
N GLU A 61 -2.59 4.62 -11.82
CA GLU A 61 -2.64 4.03 -10.48
C GLU A 61 -1.39 4.34 -9.67
N LEU A 62 -0.22 4.33 -10.32
CA LEU A 62 1.07 4.67 -9.72
C LEU A 62 1.51 6.10 -10.07
N SER A 63 0.63 7.09 -9.86
CA SER A 63 0.97 8.50 -10.12
C SER A 63 1.98 9.06 -9.12
N GLY A 64 2.76 10.06 -9.55
CA GLY A 64 3.72 10.74 -8.67
C GLY A 64 3.05 11.40 -7.46
N ARG A 65 1.82 11.90 -7.62
CA ARG A 65 1.03 12.49 -6.52
C ARG A 65 0.70 11.45 -5.44
N LYS A 66 0.22 10.27 -5.83
CA LYS A 66 -0.04 9.14 -4.90
C LYS A 66 1.25 8.65 -4.26
N ALA A 67 2.34 8.58 -5.02
CA ALA A 67 3.66 8.19 -4.52
C ALA A 67 4.16 9.15 -3.43
N MET A 68 4.04 10.47 -3.62
CA MET A 68 4.42 11.45 -2.60
C MET A 68 3.63 11.30 -1.29
N GLN A 69 2.32 11.03 -1.37
CA GLN A 69 1.49 10.76 -0.18
C GLN A 69 1.94 9.49 0.56
N ALA A 70 2.29 8.43 -0.18
CA ALA A 70 2.79 7.19 0.42
C ALA A 70 4.17 7.39 1.06
N THR A 71 5.07 8.12 0.39
CA THR A 71 6.39 8.47 0.92
C THR A 71 6.29 9.31 2.20
N GLU A 72 5.36 10.26 2.26
CA GLU A 72 5.12 11.04 3.48
C GLU A 72 4.77 10.14 4.67
N LEU A 73 3.91 9.13 4.47
CA LEU A 73 3.57 8.17 5.51
C LEU A 73 4.80 7.37 5.99
N ILE A 74 5.67 6.95 5.06
CA ILE A 74 6.93 6.26 5.40
C ILE A 74 7.80 7.16 6.28
N PHE A 75 8.02 8.41 5.88
CA PHE A 75 8.82 9.37 6.65
C PHE A 75 8.18 9.69 8.00
N ALA A 76 6.84 9.72 8.08
CA ALA A 76 6.12 9.90 9.33
C ALA A 76 6.31 8.72 10.29
N THR A 77 6.49 7.50 9.79
CA THR A 77 6.81 6.36 10.65
C THR A 77 8.22 6.47 11.23
N TYR A 78 9.21 6.89 10.44
CA TYR A 78 10.55 7.18 10.93
C TYR A 78 10.54 8.32 11.94
N GLN A 79 9.80 9.39 11.66
CA GLN A 79 9.65 10.51 12.59
C GLN A 79 9.01 10.07 13.89
N SER A 80 7.96 9.25 13.82
CA SER A 80 7.29 8.69 15.01
C SER A 80 8.26 7.88 15.86
N SER A 81 9.15 7.08 15.25
CA SER A 81 10.20 6.36 15.97
C SER A 81 11.19 7.31 16.64
N ARG A 82 11.66 8.34 15.91
CA ARG A 82 12.60 9.36 16.42
C ARG A 82 12.05 10.08 17.66
N ILE A 83 10.81 10.58 17.59
CA ILE A 83 10.23 11.40 18.67
C ILE A 83 9.39 10.58 19.67
N ARG A 84 9.21 9.28 19.43
CA ARG A 84 8.41 8.34 20.24
C ARG A 84 6.98 8.82 20.52
N ARG A 85 6.36 9.47 19.54
CA ARG A 85 5.02 10.06 19.67
C ARG A 85 4.25 9.94 18.36
N LYS A 86 2.93 10.02 18.45
CA LYS A 86 2.05 10.13 17.29
C LYS A 86 2.45 11.36 16.46
N VAL A 87 2.71 11.13 15.18
CA VAL A 87 2.88 12.17 14.17
C VAL A 87 1.54 12.44 13.50
N VAL A 88 1.20 13.71 13.33
CA VAL A 88 0.02 14.15 12.58
C VAL A 88 0.49 14.67 11.24
N LEU A 89 -0.14 14.21 10.16
CA LEU A 89 0.15 14.66 8.79
C LEU A 89 -0.56 16.01 8.51
N PRO A 90 0.00 16.88 7.65
CA PRO A 90 1.23 16.67 6.88
C PRO A 90 2.50 16.79 7.74
N LEU A 91 3.59 16.22 7.24
CA LEU A 91 4.90 16.35 7.88
C LEU A 91 5.38 17.81 7.86
N ASN A 92 5.98 18.22 8.98
CA ASN A 92 6.58 19.54 9.14
C ASN A 92 8.04 19.39 9.58
N ILE A 93 8.82 18.73 8.73
CA ILE A 93 10.27 18.51 8.87
C ILE A 93 10.90 18.58 7.48
N ASP A 94 12.15 19.01 7.41
CA ASP A 94 12.91 19.11 6.15
C ASP A 94 13.95 18.00 5.99
N ASP A 95 14.23 17.27 7.08
CA ASP A 95 15.24 16.21 7.12
C ASP A 95 14.63 14.81 6.95
N SER A 96 15.50 13.82 6.71
CA SER A 96 15.10 12.40 6.73
C SER A 96 15.31 11.85 8.14
N PRO A 97 14.26 11.53 8.91
CA PRO A 97 14.42 11.03 10.27
C PRO A 97 15.22 9.72 10.33
N LEU A 98 15.09 8.86 9.31
CA LEU A 98 15.86 7.63 9.20
C LEU A 98 17.35 7.92 9.10
N LEU A 99 17.76 8.80 8.19
CA LEU A 99 19.17 9.14 7.99
C LEU A 99 19.74 9.84 9.23
N SER A 100 19.01 10.80 9.80
CA SER A 100 19.43 11.50 11.02
C SER A 100 19.65 10.53 12.20
N MET A 101 18.77 9.54 12.40
CA MET A 101 18.93 8.54 13.46
C MET A 101 20.10 7.57 13.20
N ILE A 102 20.42 7.26 11.93
CA ILE A 102 21.62 6.47 11.58
C ILE A 102 22.88 7.28 11.88
N GLU A 103 22.91 8.55 11.47
CA GLU A 103 24.05 9.46 11.68
C GLU A 103 24.36 9.69 13.17
N THR A 104 23.33 9.77 14.01
CA THR A 104 23.49 9.92 15.48
C THR A 104 23.76 8.60 16.20
N GLY A 105 23.70 7.46 15.51
CA GLY A 105 23.88 6.13 16.10
C GLY A 105 22.69 5.67 16.97
N GLU A 106 21.51 6.30 16.83
CA GLU A 106 20.28 5.88 17.51
C GLU A 106 19.76 4.53 17.00
N ILE A 107 20.02 4.22 15.73
CA ILE A 107 19.70 2.94 15.08
C ILE A 107 20.87 2.45 14.20
N ALA A 108 20.98 1.14 14.04
CA ALA A 108 22.00 0.51 13.19
C ALA A 108 21.48 0.25 11.76
N VAL A 109 22.41 0.07 10.82
CA VAL A 109 22.15 -0.38 9.44
C VAL A 109 22.16 -1.90 9.36
#